data_AF-A1CVU6-F1
#
_entry.id   AF-A1CVU6-F1
#
_cell.length_a   1.000
_cell.length_b   1.000
_cell.length_c   1.000
_cell.angle_alpha   90.00
_cell.angle_beta   90.00
_cell.angle_gamma   90.00
#
_symmetry.space_group_name_H-M   'P 1'
#
loop_
_entity.id
_entity.type
_entity.pdbx_description
1 polymer ?
#
loop_
_entity_poly.entity_id
_entity_poly.type
_entity_poly.pdbx_seq_one_letter_code
_entity_poly.pdbx_strand_id
1 'polypeptide(L)'
;MLAGFPAIYHIDVKDVALLHVAAILDPDINNERLQAWAENCNWNDILAIMRKMYPQRQFVDDLPGMGKLSITADFTLPLALLKKWGDQIGWRTLEQTVEDNVKSIQELDSRT
;
A
#
# COMPACT_ATOMS: atom_id res chain seq x y z
N MET A 1 8.75 5.14 17.84
CA MET A 1 8.37 3.98 17.00
C MET A 1 8.33 4.35 15.51
N LEU A 2 7.57 5.37 15.08
CA LEU A 2 7.48 5.76 13.66
C LEU A 2 8.79 6.32 13.05
N ALA A 3 9.55 7.10 13.82
CA ALA A 3 10.85 7.65 13.39
C ALA A 3 11.94 6.58 13.15
N GLY A 4 11.71 5.32 13.53
CA GLY A 4 12.65 4.22 13.28
C GLY A 4 12.65 3.71 11.83
N PHE A 5 11.66 4.10 11.03
CA PHE A 5 11.51 3.70 9.63
C PHE A 5 11.32 4.94 8.75
N PRO A 6 12.41 5.62 8.35
CA PRO A 6 12.33 6.91 7.65
C PRO A 6 11.87 6.79 6.19
N ALA A 7 11.86 5.58 5.63
CA ALA A 7 11.42 5.29 4.27
C ALA A 7 10.98 3.81 4.18
N ILE A 8 9.89 3.55 3.45
CA ILE A 8 9.29 2.22 3.28
C ILE A 8 8.74 2.04 1.86
N TYR A 9 8.42 0.81 1.49
CA TYR A 9 7.49 0.52 0.40
C TYR A 9 6.13 0.19 0.98
N HIS A 10 5.10 0.76 0.38
CA HIS A 10 3.72 0.44 0.64
C HIS A 10 3.25 -0.70 -0.29
N ILE A 11 2.28 -1.49 0.16
CA ILE A 11 1.49 -2.41 -0.66
C ILE A 11 0.09 -2.57 -0.05
N ASP A 12 -0.95 -2.52 -0.88
CA ASP A 12 -2.33 -2.72 -0.41
C ASP A 12 -2.58 -4.20 -0.10
N VAL A 13 -3.27 -4.47 1.01
CA VAL A 13 -3.58 -5.85 1.44
C VAL A 13 -4.44 -6.63 0.44
N LYS A 14 -5.28 -5.94 -0.33
CA LYS A 14 -6.11 -6.54 -1.39
C LYS A 14 -5.24 -7.00 -2.57
N ASP A 15 -4.20 -6.25 -2.93
CA ASP A 15 -3.22 -6.66 -3.94
C ASP A 15 -2.47 -7.90 -3.48
N VAL A 16 -2.00 -7.90 -2.22
CA VAL A 16 -1.33 -9.06 -1.61
C VAL A 16 -2.24 -10.29 -1.64
N ALA A 17 -3.50 -10.15 -1.23
CA ALA A 17 -4.47 -11.25 -1.23
C ALA A 17 -4.69 -11.82 -2.64
N LEU A 18 -4.87 -10.93 -3.63
CA LEU A 18 -5.07 -11.34 -5.03
C LEU A 18 -3.85 -12.08 -5.58
N LEU A 19 -2.63 -11.60 -5.30
CA LEU A 19 -1.40 -12.27 -5.71
C LEU A 19 -1.24 -13.66 -5.09
N HIS A 20 -1.63 -13.85 -3.82
CA HIS A 20 -1.59 -15.18 -3.20
C HIS A 20 -2.59 -16.13 -3.85
N VAL A 21 -3.80 -15.66 -4.17
CA VAL A 21 -4.80 -16.45 -4.90
C VAL A 21 -4.29 -16.82 -6.28
N ALA A 22 -3.75 -15.86 -7.03
CA ALA A 22 -3.17 -16.07 -8.35
C ALA A 22 -2.01 -17.08 -8.31
N ALA A 23 -1.10 -16.96 -7.34
CA ALA A 23 0.04 -17.87 -7.20
C ALA A 23 -0.36 -19.33 -6.93
N ILE A 24 -1.53 -19.57 -6.33
CA ILE A 24 -2.03 -20.92 -6.03
C ILE A 24 -2.83 -21.49 -7.22
N LEU A 25 -3.62 -20.65 -7.89
CA LEU A 25 -4.62 -21.11 -8.86
C LEU A 25 -4.18 -20.99 -10.32
N ASP A 26 -3.17 -20.17 -10.61
CA ASP A 26 -2.68 -19.98 -11.97
C ASP A 26 -1.70 -21.10 -12.34
N PRO A 27 -2.06 -22.01 -13.27
CA PRO A 27 -1.23 -23.16 -13.61
C PRO A 27 0.10 -22.78 -14.27
N ASP A 28 0.20 -21.55 -14.79
CA ASP A 28 1.41 -21.03 -15.43
C ASP A 28 2.42 -20.49 -14.39
N ILE A 29 2.03 -20.39 -13.11
CA ILE A 29 2.87 -19.85 -12.05
C ILE A 29 3.51 -21.00 -11.26
N ASN A 30 4.83 -21.14 -11.40
CA ASN A 30 5.60 -22.16 -10.68
C ASN A 30 7.01 -21.67 -10.40
N ASN A 31 7.46 -21.82 -9.14
CA ASN A 31 8.80 -21.42 -8.69
C ASN A 31 9.13 -19.93 -8.96
N GLU A 32 8.11 -19.07 -8.96
CA GLU A 32 8.24 -17.64 -9.21
C GLU A 32 8.37 -16.82 -7.93
N ARG A 33 9.00 -15.64 -8.03
CA ARG A 33 9.10 -14.66 -6.93
C ARG A 33 8.31 -13.41 -7.28
N LEU A 34 7.13 -13.25 -6.67
CA LEU A 34 6.25 -12.10 -6.88
C LEU A 34 6.64 -10.95 -5.94
N GLN A 35 7.35 -9.95 -6.45
CA GLN A 35 7.71 -8.76 -5.69
C GLN A 35 6.51 -7.80 -5.61
N ALA A 36 5.95 -7.64 -4.41
CA ALA A 36 4.77 -6.82 -4.16
C ALA A 36 5.15 -5.51 -3.47
N TRP A 37 5.86 -4.63 -4.18
CA TRP A 37 6.26 -3.31 -3.70
C TRP A 37 5.59 -2.26 -4.58
N ALA A 38 4.54 -1.59 -4.08
CA ALA A 38 3.74 -0.68 -4.89
C ALA A 38 4.43 0.69 -5.05
N GLU A 39 4.39 1.51 -4.02
CA GLU A 39 4.92 2.88 -4.03
C GLU A 39 5.94 3.03 -2.90
N ASN A 40 7.02 3.78 -3.14
CA ASN A 40 7.89 4.23 -2.05
C ASN A 40 7.24 5.40 -1.31
N CYS A 41 7.27 5.34 0.01
CA CYS A 41 6.68 6.39 0.83
C CYS A 41 7.39 6.52 2.18
N ASN A 42 6.96 7.52 2.94
CA ASN A 42 7.30 7.71 4.33
C ASN A 42 6.08 8.19 5.12
N TRP A 43 6.27 8.42 6.42
CA TRP A 43 5.19 8.86 7.29
C TRP A 43 4.63 10.25 6.94
N ASN A 44 5.42 11.14 6.34
CA ASN A 44 4.94 12.47 5.93
C ASN A 44 4.03 12.36 4.70
N ASP A 45 4.28 11.42 3.78
CA ASP A 45 3.35 11.14 2.66
C ASP A 45 1.98 10.66 3.21
N ILE A 46 1.99 9.77 4.21
CA ILE A 46 0.76 9.27 4.87
C ILE A 46 0.04 10.40 5.62
N LEU A 47 0.78 11.22 6.38
CA LEU A 47 0.22 12.38 7.09
C LEU A 47 -0.40 13.38 6.12
N ALA A 48 0.22 13.64 4.97
CA ALA A 48 -0.32 14.51 3.94
C ALA A 48 -1.66 14.00 3.40
N ILE A 49 -1.78 12.69 3.13
CA ILE A 49 -3.04 12.05 2.73
C ILE A 49 -4.11 12.20 3.83
N MET A 50 -3.76 11.91 5.09
CA MET A 50 -4.70 12.02 6.21
C MET A 50 -5.20 13.46 6.42
N ARG A 51 -4.33 14.46 6.31
CA ARG A 51 -4.69 15.88 6.38
C ARG A 51 -5.58 16.31 5.22
N LYS A 52 -5.33 15.80 4.00
CA LYS A 52 -6.18 16.04 2.83
C LYS A 52 -7.59 15.48 3.02
N MET A 53 -7.71 14.25 3.55
CA MET A 53 -9.00 13.60 3.78
C MET A 53 -9.79 14.25 4.93
N TYR A 54 -9.10 14.71 5.97
CA TYR A 54 -9.72 15.25 7.19
C TYR A 54 -9.15 16.62 7.55
N PRO A 55 -9.42 17.68 6.77
CA PRO A 55 -8.85 19.01 6.98
C PRO A 55 -9.28 19.66 8.32
N GLN A 56 -10.38 19.17 8.91
CA GLN A 56 -10.90 19.63 10.21
C GLN A 56 -10.19 18.98 11.41
N ARG A 57 -9.36 17.94 11.20
CA ARG A 57 -8.64 17.22 12.25
C ARG A 57 -7.22 17.76 12.36
N GLN A 58 -6.72 17.90 13.58
CA GLN A 58 -5.31 18.20 13.82
C GLN A 58 -4.51 16.90 13.84
N PHE A 59 -3.49 16.84 12.99
CA PHE A 59 -2.49 15.77 12.96
C PHE A 59 -1.15 16.35 13.42
N VAL A 60 -0.23 15.48 13.85
CA VAL A 60 1.13 15.90 14.18
C VAL A 60 1.82 16.54 12.99
N ASP A 61 2.80 17.40 13.24
CA ASP A 61 3.65 17.99 12.21
C ASP A 61 4.49 16.92 11.50
N ASP A 62 5.07 17.32 10.36
CA ASP A 62 5.97 16.46 9.60
C ASP A 62 7.17 16.02 10.45
N LEU A 63 7.51 14.75 10.33
CA LEU A 63 8.63 14.16 11.04
C LEU A 63 9.95 14.52 10.34
N PRO A 64 11.01 14.87 11.09
CA PRO A 64 12.32 15.15 10.50
C PRO A 64 13.00 13.86 10.01
N GLY A 65 13.90 14.00 9.03
CA GLY A 65 14.74 12.89 8.57
C GLY A 65 14.02 11.82 7.74
N MET A 66 12.83 12.12 7.21
CA MET A 66 12.12 11.22 6.29
C MET A 66 12.79 11.22 4.91
N GLY A 67 12.93 10.04 4.33
CA GLY A 67 13.51 9.83 3.00
C GLY A 67 12.56 9.04 2.09
N LYS A 68 13.09 8.54 0.97
CA LYS A 68 12.40 7.56 0.10
C LYS A 68 13.40 6.47 -0.32
N LEU A 69 12.92 5.24 -0.41
CA LEU A 69 13.70 4.13 -0.94
C LEU A 69 13.79 4.24 -2.47
N SER A 70 14.98 4.02 -3.03
CA SER A 70 15.24 4.12 -4.47
C SER A 70 15.48 2.77 -5.15
N ILE A 71 15.50 1.67 -4.38
CA ILE A 71 15.68 0.33 -4.94
C ILE A 71 14.45 -0.07 -5.75
N THR A 72 14.64 -0.94 -6.72
CA THR A 72 13.54 -1.44 -7.55
C THR A 72 13.69 -2.95 -7.71
N ALA A 73 12.62 -3.59 -8.17
CA ALA A 73 12.63 -4.97 -8.60
C ALA A 73 11.82 -5.09 -9.89
N ASP A 74 11.82 -6.28 -10.49
CA ASP A 74 10.95 -6.57 -11.62
C ASP A 74 9.52 -6.80 -11.12
N PHE A 75 8.59 -5.97 -11.61
CA PHE A 75 7.17 -6.03 -11.28
C PHE A 75 6.31 -6.55 -12.44
N THR A 76 6.93 -6.98 -13.55
CA THR A 76 6.20 -7.39 -14.77
C THR A 76 5.19 -8.49 -14.47
N LEU A 77 5.64 -9.57 -13.82
CA LEU A 77 4.79 -10.71 -13.49
C LEU A 77 3.67 -10.38 -12.49
N PRO A 78 3.93 -9.82 -11.30
CA PRO A 78 2.84 -9.54 -10.36
C PRO A 78 1.82 -8.53 -10.92
N LEU A 79 2.23 -7.52 -11.69
CA LEU A 79 1.30 -6.60 -12.35
C LEU A 79 0.43 -7.31 -13.40
N ALA A 80 1.00 -8.25 -14.16
CA ALA A 80 0.24 -9.07 -15.10
C ALA A 80 -0.78 -9.97 -14.38
N LEU A 81 -0.42 -10.53 -13.21
CA LEU A 81 -1.32 -11.34 -12.39
C LEU A 81 -2.47 -10.51 -11.80
N LEU A 82 -2.21 -9.30 -11.30
CA LEU A 82 -3.26 -8.38 -10.86
C LEU A 82 -4.26 -8.09 -11.98
N LYS A 83 -3.77 -7.90 -13.21
CA LYS A 83 -4.63 -7.68 -14.37
C LYS A 83 -5.43 -8.93 -14.74
N LYS A 84 -4.79 -10.10 -14.80
CA LYS A 84 -5.43 -11.37 -15.19
C LYS A 84 -6.50 -11.80 -14.18
N TRP A 85 -6.22 -11.69 -12.88
CA TRP A 85 -7.05 -12.25 -11.81
C TRP A 85 -8.01 -11.25 -11.16
N GLY A 86 -7.73 -9.95 -11.26
CA GLY A 86 -8.56 -8.91 -10.62
C GLY A 86 -9.02 -7.80 -11.56
N ASP A 87 -8.75 -7.91 -12.86
CA ASP A 87 -8.97 -6.85 -13.86
C ASP A 87 -8.30 -5.50 -13.51
N GLN A 88 -7.37 -5.52 -12.54
CA GLN A 88 -6.74 -4.32 -12.00
C GLN A 88 -5.52 -3.93 -12.83
N ILE A 89 -5.43 -2.66 -13.20
CA ILE A 89 -4.26 -2.11 -13.89
C ILE A 89 -3.39 -1.41 -12.86
N GLY A 90 -2.20 -1.95 -12.62
CA GLY A 90 -1.27 -1.40 -11.64
C GLY A 90 -1.60 -1.82 -10.21
N TRP A 91 -0.82 -1.27 -9.28
CA TRP A 91 -1.06 -1.40 -7.84
C TRP A 91 -2.18 -0.45 -7.39
N ARG A 92 -2.84 -0.80 -6.28
CA ARG A 92 -3.62 0.19 -5.54
C ARG A 92 -2.69 1.23 -4.92
N THR A 93 -3.11 2.50 -4.98
CA THR A 93 -2.26 3.61 -4.54
C THR A 93 -2.16 3.68 -3.02
N LEU A 94 -1.12 4.36 -2.51
CA LEU A 94 -1.03 4.67 -1.09
C LEU A 94 -2.27 5.44 -0.61
N GLU A 95 -2.76 6.40 -1.41
CA GLU A 95 -3.95 7.19 -1.06
C GLU A 95 -5.20 6.31 -0.89
N GLN A 96 -5.46 5.40 -1.83
CA GLN A 96 -6.58 4.45 -1.73
C GLN A 96 -6.45 3.55 -0.49
N THR A 97 -5.24 3.09 -0.18
CA THR A 97 -5.00 2.21 0.97
C THR A 97 -5.19 2.93 2.29
N VAL A 98 -4.65 4.14 2.41
CA VAL A 98 -4.81 4.98 3.61
C VAL A 98 -6.29 5.35 3.80
N GLU A 99 -6.99 5.69 2.73
CA GLU A 99 -8.42 5.99 2.78
C GLU A 99 -9.25 4.79 3.30
N ASP A 100 -9.05 3.60 2.72
CA ASP A 100 -9.74 2.38 3.15
C ASP A 100 -9.45 2.04 4.62
N ASN A 101 -8.19 2.19 5.06
CA ASN A 101 -7.80 1.93 6.44
C ASN A 101 -8.44 2.91 7.42
N VAL A 102 -8.47 4.21 7.11
CA VAL A 102 -9.06 5.20 8.02
C VAL A 102 -10.58 5.06 8.09
N LYS A 103 -11.26 4.78 6.96
CA LYS A 103 -12.70 4.49 6.96
C LYS A 103 -13.04 3.31 7.88
N SER A 104 -12.28 2.22 7.79
CA SER A 104 -12.45 1.05 8.66
C SER A 104 -12.34 1.40 10.16
N ILE A 105 -11.38 2.26 10.54
CA ILE A 105 -11.23 2.73 11.93
C ILE A 105 -12.44 3.56 12.37
N GLN A 106 -12.93 4.48 11.52
CA GLN A 106 -14.10 5.30 11.85
C GLN A 106 -15.37 4.46 12.04
N GLU A 107 -15.55 3.44 11.21
CA GLU A 107 -16.65 2.49 11.36
C GLU A 107 -16.57 1.69 12.66
N LEU A 108 -15.37 1.38 13.16
CA LEU A 108 -15.19 0.75 14.47
C LEU A 108 -15.54 1.70 15.62
N ASP A 109 -15.03 2.93 15.59
CA ASP A 109 -15.28 3.94 16.63
C ASP A 109 -16.76 4.31 16.75
N SER A 110 -17.51 4.28 15.65
CA SER A 110 -18.96 4.56 15.65
C SER A 110 -19.83 3.41 16.21
N ARG A 111 -19.26 2.22 16.41
CA ARG A 111 -19.97 1.04 16.95
C ARG A 111 -19.79 0.85 18.45
N THR A 112 -18.91 1.63 19.08
CA THR A 112 -18.60 1.59 20.53
C THR A 112 -19.16 2.82 21.24
#